data_AF-A0A357IW41-F1
#
_entry.id   AF-A0A357IW41-F1
#
_cell.length_a   1.000
_cell.length_b   1.000
_cell.length_c   1.000
_cell.angle_alpha   90.00
_cell.angle_beta   90.00
_cell.angle_gamma   90.00
#
_symmetry.space_group_name_H-M   'P 1'
#
loop_
_entity.id
_entity.type
_entity.pdbx_description
1 polymer ?
#
loop_
_entity_poly.entity_id
_entity_poly.type
_entity_poly.pdbx_seq_one_letter_code
_entity_poly.pdbx_strand_id
1 'polypeptide(L)'
;MEELKTNLSNSNGISIRPEETLNMVSPSWPLQSIAAVNPFWFFRDRTFYQVVTELSPILHASLLMPLQYYLEEFARGNITDSSIESVLEEYRSEWEEIPRNVDDLIQLSRGTDAMIRRYPSVAEQIQANQYWHRCVVQDLGKMAAAYLDDQQALAPFPEQQGTFWQAFQEAMKYDRSMEAYGAYGFRQYVSELLEQEAEEAIQTVLSKMGLVSAEAQKLYLQRLLASVLGWATQFRYLEWQTGLGYSVSRQTSVLDLLAVRIVYDYGLFCFSQDTDFAPALSFWQTTYNELGTRTDHSVHGYRLHYVWQCAQE
;
A
#
# COMPACT_ATOMS: atom_id res chain seq x y z
N MET A 1 37.36 4.17 0.04
CA MET A 1 36.55 4.41 -1.17
C MET A 1 36.41 3.17 -2.06
N GLU A 2 37.28 2.16 -1.92
CA GLU A 2 37.18 0.91 -2.71
C GLU A 2 36.58 -0.27 -1.91
N GLU A 3 36.63 -0.26 -0.58
CA GLU A 3 36.05 -1.32 0.28
C GLU A 3 34.53 -1.25 0.49
N LEU A 4 33.87 -0.14 0.09
CA LEU A 4 32.41 -0.01 0.16
C LEU A 4 31.68 -0.60 -1.06
N LYS A 5 32.40 -0.93 -2.13
CA LYS A 5 31.82 -1.53 -3.34
C LYS A 5 31.78 -3.06 -3.32
N THR A 6 32.55 -3.69 -2.43
CA THR A 6 32.74 -5.15 -2.44
C THR A 6 31.78 -5.92 -1.50
N ASN A 7 31.03 -5.21 -0.65
CA ASN A 7 30.04 -5.84 0.25
C ASN A 7 28.60 -5.87 -0.31
N LEU A 8 28.37 -5.37 -1.53
CA LEU A 8 27.06 -5.35 -2.19
C LEU A 8 26.79 -6.57 -3.08
N SER A 9 27.74 -7.51 -3.20
CA SER A 9 27.69 -8.59 -4.19
C SER A 9 27.39 -9.99 -3.62
N ASN A 10 26.98 -10.12 -2.35
CA ASN A 10 26.72 -11.44 -1.75
C ASN A 10 25.57 -11.51 -0.72
N SER A 11 24.53 -10.71 -0.90
CA SER A 11 23.21 -11.07 -0.37
C SER A 11 22.38 -11.62 -1.53
N ASN A 12 22.20 -12.94 -1.61
CA ASN A 12 21.00 -13.51 -2.22
C ASN A 12 19.83 -13.03 -1.36
N GLY A 13 19.43 -11.78 -1.54
CA GLY A 13 18.29 -11.17 -0.90
C GLY A 13 17.07 -11.93 -1.33
N ILE A 14 16.28 -12.40 -0.37
CA ILE A 14 15.00 -13.03 -0.65
C ILE A 14 14.12 -11.95 -1.30
N SER A 15 14.02 -11.98 -2.63
CA SER A 15 13.10 -11.14 -3.38
C SER A 15 11.72 -11.79 -3.33
N ILE A 16 10.70 -11.02 -2.98
CA ILE A 16 9.32 -11.53 -3.05
C ILE A 16 8.87 -11.63 -4.51
N ARG A 17 7.90 -12.50 -4.77
CA ARG A 17 7.12 -12.43 -6.02
C ARG A 17 6.05 -11.35 -5.87
N PRO A 18 5.96 -10.36 -6.78
CA PRO A 18 4.96 -9.29 -6.67
C PRO A 18 3.52 -9.80 -6.51
N GLU A 19 3.22 -10.96 -7.12
CA GLU A 19 1.93 -11.66 -7.06
C GLU A 19 1.45 -11.94 -5.62
N GLU A 20 2.38 -12.21 -4.70
CA GLU A 20 2.09 -12.51 -3.29
C GLU A 20 1.47 -11.31 -2.56
N THR A 21 1.66 -10.10 -3.08
CA THR A 21 1.17 -8.85 -2.47
C THR A 21 -0.26 -8.50 -2.90
N LEU A 22 -0.74 -9.10 -4.00
CA LEU A 22 -1.99 -8.70 -4.64
C LEU A 22 -3.22 -9.08 -3.82
N ASN A 23 -3.12 -10.07 -2.92
CA ASN A 23 -4.23 -10.59 -2.12
C ASN A 23 -4.89 -9.54 -1.20
N MET A 24 -4.26 -8.39 -0.98
CA MET A 24 -4.92 -7.29 -0.26
C MET A 24 -6.10 -6.67 -1.03
N VAL A 25 -6.17 -6.91 -2.34
CA VAL A 25 -7.15 -6.29 -3.23
C VAL A 25 -8.29 -7.27 -3.49
N SER A 26 -9.47 -6.98 -2.93
CA SER A 26 -10.72 -7.70 -3.21
C SER A 26 -11.43 -7.12 -4.44
N PRO A 27 -12.15 -7.92 -5.25
CA PRO A 27 -12.85 -7.42 -6.43
C PRO A 27 -14.01 -6.50 -6.05
N SER A 28 -14.15 -5.37 -6.76
CA SER A 28 -15.34 -4.51 -6.69
C SER A 28 -16.33 -4.91 -7.78
N TRP A 29 -17.52 -5.38 -7.41
CA TRP A 29 -18.58 -5.66 -8.37
C TRP A 29 -19.25 -4.36 -8.81
N PRO A 30 -19.65 -4.24 -10.10
CA PRO A 30 -20.44 -3.11 -10.57
C PRO A 30 -21.67 -2.88 -9.69
N LEU A 31 -22.10 -1.61 -9.55
CA LEU A 31 -23.30 -1.22 -8.79
C LEU A 31 -24.56 -2.04 -9.15
N GLN A 32 -24.65 -2.48 -10.39
CA GLN A 32 -25.75 -3.29 -10.93
C GLN A 32 -25.78 -4.74 -10.39
N SER A 33 -24.69 -5.20 -9.75
CA SER A 33 -24.51 -6.56 -9.25
C SER A 33 -23.96 -6.63 -7.81
N ILE A 34 -24.12 -5.56 -7.02
CA ILE A 34 -23.61 -5.53 -5.63
C ILE A 34 -24.29 -6.61 -4.78
N ALA A 35 -23.54 -7.66 -4.47
CA ALA A 35 -23.54 -8.25 -3.15
C ALA A 35 -22.45 -7.55 -2.34
N ALA A 36 -22.69 -7.20 -1.08
CA ALA A 36 -21.66 -6.66 -0.21
C ALA A 36 -20.50 -7.67 -0.13
N VAL A 37 -19.37 -7.38 -0.79
CA VAL A 37 -18.17 -8.22 -0.73
C VAL A 37 -17.37 -7.80 0.49
N ASN A 38 -16.98 -8.78 1.30
CA ASN A 38 -16.03 -8.56 2.38
C ASN A 38 -14.71 -8.01 1.79
N PRO A 39 -14.28 -6.77 2.14
CA PRO A 39 -13.04 -6.20 1.63
C PRO A 39 -11.80 -7.02 2.01
N PHE A 40 -11.90 -7.87 3.04
CA PHE A 40 -10.87 -8.77 3.52
C PHE A 40 -11.11 -10.23 3.10
N TRP A 41 -11.79 -10.48 1.97
CA TRP A 41 -12.12 -11.82 1.49
C TRP A 41 -10.93 -12.79 1.47
N PHE A 42 -9.77 -12.30 1.02
CA PHE A 42 -8.53 -13.08 0.94
C PHE A 42 -7.79 -13.21 2.28
N PHE A 43 -8.31 -12.62 3.36
CA PHE A 43 -7.82 -12.78 4.73
C PHE A 43 -8.79 -13.56 5.62
N ARG A 44 -9.75 -14.28 5.04
CA ARG A 44 -10.78 -15.05 5.78
C ARG A 44 -10.22 -16.10 6.76
N ASP A 45 -8.99 -16.55 6.54
CA ASP A 45 -8.30 -17.53 7.39
C ASP A 45 -7.52 -16.86 8.54
N ARG A 46 -7.64 -15.53 8.70
CA ARG A 46 -6.95 -14.73 9.72
C ARG A 46 -7.94 -14.12 10.72
N THR A 47 -7.46 -13.85 11.93
CA THR A 47 -8.23 -13.10 12.93
C THR A 47 -8.31 -11.62 12.54
N PHE A 48 -9.33 -10.92 13.02
CA PHE A 48 -9.46 -9.48 12.74
C PHE A 48 -8.25 -8.69 13.24
N TYR A 49 -7.71 -9.03 14.42
CA TYR A 49 -6.48 -8.43 14.96
C TYR A 49 -5.27 -8.58 14.00
N GLN A 50 -5.10 -9.78 13.41
CA GLN A 50 -4.03 -10.03 12.43
C GLN A 50 -4.22 -9.17 11.17
N VAL A 51 -5.45 -9.04 10.68
CA VAL A 51 -5.77 -8.21 9.50
C VAL A 51 -5.48 -6.73 9.80
N VAL A 52 -5.91 -6.23 10.96
CA VAL A 52 -5.64 -4.84 11.37
C VAL A 52 -4.14 -4.57 11.46
N THR A 53 -3.40 -5.46 12.12
CA THR A 53 -1.95 -5.30 12.31
C THR A 53 -1.19 -5.33 10.98
N GLU A 54 -1.59 -6.20 10.04
CA GLU A 54 -0.95 -6.31 8.73
C GLU A 54 -1.28 -5.13 7.80
N LEU A 55 -2.55 -4.68 7.77
CA LEU A 55 -3.00 -3.71 6.78
C LEU A 55 -2.94 -2.24 7.24
N SER A 56 -3.06 -1.97 8.53
CA SER A 56 -3.08 -0.58 9.03
C SER A 56 -1.81 0.24 8.75
N PRO A 57 -0.58 -0.34 8.75
CA PRO A 57 0.62 0.42 8.36
C PRO A 57 0.60 0.89 6.90
N ILE A 58 -0.23 0.24 6.08
CA ILE A 58 -0.26 0.36 4.63
C ILE A 58 -1.47 1.18 4.14
N LEU A 59 -2.63 1.02 4.78
CA LEU A 59 -3.86 1.64 4.33
C LEU A 59 -3.85 3.17 4.53
N HIS A 60 -4.59 3.87 3.66
CA HIS A 60 -4.84 5.31 3.79
C HIS A 60 -5.97 5.65 4.78
N ALA A 61 -6.62 4.63 5.34
CA ALA A 61 -7.73 4.73 6.26
C ALA A 61 -7.47 3.87 7.50
N SER A 62 -8.05 4.27 8.63
CA SER A 62 -8.03 3.47 9.85
C SER A 62 -9.04 2.33 9.74
N LEU A 63 -8.67 1.14 10.22
CA LEU A 63 -9.57 -0.01 10.34
C LEU A 63 -10.32 -0.04 11.67
N LEU A 64 -9.83 0.70 12.67
CA LEU A 64 -10.40 0.84 13.99
C LEU A 64 -10.78 2.29 14.25
N MET A 65 -11.67 2.53 15.22
CA MET A 65 -11.96 3.89 15.67
C MET A 65 -10.73 4.48 16.39
N PRO A 66 -10.56 5.82 16.39
CA PRO A 66 -9.49 6.46 17.15
C PRO A 66 -9.64 6.16 18.65
N LEU A 67 -8.55 6.10 19.42
CA LEU A 67 -8.62 5.79 20.86
C LEU A 67 -9.50 6.78 21.63
N GLN A 68 -9.52 8.04 21.20
CA GLN A 68 -10.37 9.08 21.76
C GLN A 68 -11.86 8.71 21.73
N TYR A 69 -12.31 8.05 20.66
CA TYR A 69 -13.70 7.58 20.56
C TYR A 69 -14.03 6.56 21.66
N TYR A 70 -13.17 5.55 21.86
CA TYR A 70 -13.41 4.53 22.87
C TYR A 70 -13.35 5.09 24.30
N LEU A 71 -12.44 6.05 24.55
CA LEU A 71 -12.37 6.75 25.84
C LEU A 71 -13.66 7.54 26.14
N GLU A 72 -14.28 8.14 25.12
CA GLU A 72 -15.57 8.82 25.26
C GLU A 72 -16.72 7.84 25.51
N GLU A 73 -16.75 6.70 24.82
CA GLU A 73 -17.75 5.64 25.04
C GLU A 73 -17.63 5.02 26.43
N PHE A 74 -16.42 4.83 26.93
CA PHE A 74 -16.16 4.43 28.31
C PHE A 74 -16.67 5.47 29.31
N ALA A 75 -16.39 6.76 29.09
CA ALA A 75 -16.87 7.84 29.95
C ALA A 75 -18.41 7.96 29.96
N ARG A 76 -19.09 7.54 28.87
CA ARG A 76 -20.56 7.45 28.78
C ARG A 76 -21.14 6.22 29.48
N GLY A 77 -20.29 5.26 29.87
CA GLY A 77 -20.70 3.99 30.45
C GLY A 77 -21.19 2.95 29.43
N ASN A 78 -20.94 3.17 28.14
CA ASN A 78 -21.26 2.19 27.08
C ASN A 78 -20.23 1.06 27.03
N ILE A 79 -18.98 1.34 27.44
CA ILE A 79 -17.95 0.35 27.72
C ILE A 79 -17.77 0.29 29.23
N THR A 80 -17.72 -0.91 29.82
CA THR A 80 -17.67 -1.10 31.27
C THR A 80 -16.33 -1.66 31.70
N ASP A 81 -15.91 -1.41 32.95
CA ASP A 81 -14.70 -2.00 33.53
C ASP A 81 -14.72 -3.54 33.40
N SER A 82 -15.88 -4.16 33.63
CA SER A 82 -16.04 -5.61 33.53
C SER A 82 -15.84 -6.15 32.11
N SER A 83 -16.25 -5.42 31.06
CA SER A 83 -16.01 -5.87 29.68
C SER A 83 -14.54 -5.77 29.32
N ILE A 84 -13.86 -4.70 29.76
CA ILE A 84 -12.41 -4.53 29.58
C ILE A 84 -11.64 -5.64 30.32
N GLU A 85 -11.96 -5.90 31.59
CA GLU A 85 -11.28 -6.94 32.39
C GLU A 85 -11.43 -8.33 31.75
N SER A 86 -12.62 -8.65 31.22
CA SER A 86 -12.85 -9.91 30.51
C SER A 86 -11.94 -10.08 29.30
N VAL A 87 -11.81 -9.03 28.48
CA VAL A 87 -10.93 -9.04 27.29
C VAL A 87 -9.47 -9.14 27.70
N LEU A 88 -9.04 -8.37 28.72
CA LEU A 88 -7.66 -8.44 29.21
C LEU A 88 -7.30 -9.83 29.73
N GLU A 89 -8.22 -10.52 30.41
CA GLU A 89 -7.99 -11.90 30.87
C GLU A 89 -7.87 -12.89 29.70
N GLU A 90 -8.74 -12.76 28.69
CA GLU A 90 -8.75 -13.63 27.51
C GLU A 90 -7.41 -13.60 26.77
N TYR A 91 -6.85 -12.40 26.53
CA TYR A 91 -5.64 -12.22 25.73
C TYR A 91 -4.34 -12.19 26.55
N ARG A 92 -4.39 -12.27 27.89
CA ARG A 92 -3.19 -12.23 28.76
C ARG A 92 -2.21 -13.36 28.47
N SER A 93 -2.70 -14.52 28.05
CA SER A 93 -1.86 -15.67 27.73
C SER A 93 -1.23 -15.59 26.34
N GLU A 94 -1.82 -14.82 25.43
CA GLU A 94 -1.39 -14.71 24.04
C GLU A 94 -0.40 -13.55 23.82
N TRP A 95 -0.58 -12.43 24.54
CA TRP A 95 0.21 -11.22 24.30
C TRP A 95 1.10 -10.89 25.51
N GLU A 96 2.42 -10.95 25.29
CA GLU A 96 3.42 -10.64 26.33
C GLU A 96 3.29 -9.22 26.91
N GLU A 97 2.85 -8.26 26.09
CA GLU A 97 2.69 -6.86 26.48
C GLU A 97 1.25 -6.40 26.21
N ILE A 98 0.37 -6.66 27.19
CA ILE A 98 -1.02 -6.20 27.27
C ILE A 98 -1.20 -5.31 28.52
N PRO A 99 -2.11 -4.32 28.52
CA PRO A 99 -2.39 -3.52 29.71
C PRO A 99 -2.74 -4.39 30.93
N ARG A 100 -2.24 -4.00 32.10
CA ARG A 100 -2.37 -4.80 33.32
C ARG A 100 -3.78 -4.81 33.89
N ASN A 101 -4.48 -3.69 33.74
CA ASN A 101 -5.82 -3.44 34.24
C ASN A 101 -6.48 -2.28 33.47
N VAL A 102 -7.71 -1.94 33.84
CA VAL A 102 -8.49 -0.86 33.22
C VAL A 102 -7.78 0.49 33.30
N ASP A 103 -7.23 0.85 34.47
CA ASP A 103 -6.51 2.12 34.66
C ASP A 103 -5.28 2.24 33.74
N ASP A 104 -4.52 1.15 33.60
CA ASP A 104 -3.36 1.06 32.71
C ASP A 104 -3.78 1.20 31.24
N LEU A 105 -4.86 0.55 30.82
CA LEU A 105 -5.42 0.71 29.46
C LEU A 105 -5.81 2.17 29.20
N ILE A 106 -6.51 2.82 30.13
CA ILE A 106 -6.92 4.23 29.99
C ILE A 106 -5.68 5.14 29.91
N GLN A 107 -4.69 4.92 30.78
CA GLN A 107 -3.47 5.72 30.80
C GLN A 107 -2.69 5.57 29.49
N LEU A 108 -2.50 4.32 29.04
CA LEU A 108 -1.78 4.00 27.80
C LEU A 108 -2.53 4.46 26.55
N SER A 109 -3.85 4.65 26.61
CA SER A 109 -4.65 5.08 25.45
C SER A 109 -4.60 6.60 25.22
N ARG A 110 -4.20 7.39 26.22
CA ARG A 110 -4.14 8.84 26.12
C ARG A 110 -2.92 9.29 25.31
N GLY A 111 -3.16 9.86 24.13
CA GLY A 111 -2.11 10.41 23.26
C GLY A 111 -1.41 9.38 22.36
N THR A 112 -1.97 8.17 22.26
CA THR A 112 -1.31 7.01 21.63
C THR A 112 -1.70 6.77 20.17
N ASP A 113 -2.71 7.48 19.64
CA ASP A 113 -3.05 7.44 18.20
C ASP A 113 -1.83 7.80 17.30
N ALA A 114 -0.83 8.49 17.84
CA ALA A 114 0.42 8.82 17.16
C ALA A 114 1.43 7.64 17.03
N MET A 115 1.18 6.48 17.66
CA MET A 115 2.11 5.34 17.67
C MET A 115 1.95 4.38 16.48
N ILE A 116 0.91 4.54 15.64
CA ILE A 116 0.75 3.74 14.43
C ILE A 116 1.73 4.24 13.36
N ARG A 117 2.83 3.52 13.17
CA ARG A 117 3.80 3.81 12.12
C ARG A 117 3.19 3.52 10.76
N ARG A 118 3.24 4.52 9.87
CA ARG A 118 2.87 4.40 8.47
C ARG A 118 4.11 4.29 7.60
N TYR A 119 4.00 3.51 6.53
CA TYR A 119 5.08 3.33 5.56
C TYR A 119 4.65 3.98 4.24
N PRO A 120 5.04 5.24 4.00
CA PRO A 120 4.58 6.00 2.84
C PRO A 120 5.28 5.56 1.55
N SER A 121 4.61 5.77 0.42
CA SER A 121 5.24 5.68 -0.90
C SER A 121 6.23 6.84 -1.12
N VAL A 122 7.12 6.76 -2.12
CA VAL A 122 8.04 7.87 -2.43
C VAL A 122 7.25 9.13 -2.76
N ALA A 123 6.20 9.02 -3.57
CA ALA A 123 5.35 10.16 -3.93
C ALA A 123 4.67 10.83 -2.73
N GLU A 124 4.44 10.10 -1.64
CA GLU A 124 3.89 10.65 -0.38
C GLU A 124 4.96 11.29 0.50
N GLN A 125 6.18 10.76 0.47
CA GLN A 125 7.24 11.09 1.41
C GLN A 125 8.07 12.30 0.97
N ILE A 126 8.37 12.43 -0.33
CA ILE A 126 9.34 13.43 -0.83
C ILE A 126 8.88 14.88 -0.60
N GLN A 127 7.57 15.14 -0.50
CA GLN A 127 7.05 16.48 -0.28
C GLN A 127 5.92 16.49 0.75
N ALA A 128 6.08 17.28 1.82
CA ALA A 128 5.21 17.26 3.00
C ALA A 128 3.72 17.48 2.70
N ASN A 129 3.38 18.29 1.70
CA ASN A 129 1.99 18.55 1.31
C ASN A 129 1.40 17.46 0.40
N GLN A 130 2.11 16.36 0.17
CA GLN A 130 1.73 15.22 -0.67
C GLN A 130 1.33 15.63 -2.11
N TYR A 131 1.99 16.65 -2.66
CA TYR A 131 1.75 17.12 -4.03
C TYR A 131 1.96 15.99 -5.05
N TRP A 132 3.10 15.31 -4.98
CA TRP A 132 3.43 14.25 -5.93
C TRP A 132 2.49 13.06 -5.85
N HIS A 133 2.08 12.65 -4.64
CA HIS A 133 1.02 11.64 -4.47
C HIS A 133 -0.26 12.02 -5.22
N ARG A 134 -0.74 13.27 -5.07
CA ARG A 134 -1.94 13.73 -5.81
C ARG A 134 -1.74 13.69 -7.32
N CYS A 135 -0.59 14.15 -7.82
CA CYS A 135 -0.25 14.10 -9.24
C CYS A 135 -0.28 12.66 -9.78
N VAL A 136 0.35 11.72 -9.07
CA VAL A 136 0.40 10.31 -9.46
C VAL A 136 -0.99 9.67 -9.45
N VAL A 137 -1.77 9.84 -8.39
CA VAL A 137 -3.13 9.29 -8.30
C VAL A 137 -4.03 9.87 -9.39
N GLN A 138 -3.92 11.18 -9.65
CA GLN A 138 -4.68 11.84 -10.70
C GLN A 138 -4.29 11.34 -12.10
N ASP A 139 -3.01 11.20 -12.37
CA ASP A 139 -2.51 10.81 -13.69
C ASP A 139 -2.78 9.33 -14.01
N LEU A 140 -2.43 8.44 -13.07
CA LEU A 140 -2.73 7.02 -13.17
C LEU A 140 -4.24 6.79 -13.28
N GLY A 141 -5.05 7.56 -12.53
CA GLY A 141 -6.50 7.49 -12.63
C GLY A 141 -7.04 7.90 -14.01
N LYS A 142 -6.45 8.91 -14.65
CA LYS A 142 -6.80 9.27 -16.04
C LYS A 142 -6.43 8.15 -17.01
N MET A 143 -5.24 7.57 -16.87
CA MET A 143 -4.79 6.46 -17.74
C MET A 143 -5.66 5.22 -17.56
N ALA A 144 -5.96 4.82 -16.32
CA ALA A 144 -6.84 3.70 -16.03
C ALA A 144 -8.26 3.92 -16.58
N ALA A 145 -8.82 5.12 -16.41
CA ALA A 145 -10.11 5.48 -16.97
C ALA A 145 -10.12 5.40 -18.51
N ALA A 146 -9.09 5.93 -19.17
CA ALA A 146 -8.99 5.91 -20.62
C ALA A 146 -8.78 4.49 -21.18
N TYR A 147 -7.97 3.65 -20.50
CA TYR A 147 -7.77 2.25 -20.88
C TYR A 147 -9.07 1.43 -20.75
N LEU A 148 -9.81 1.62 -19.65
CA LEU A 148 -11.07 0.92 -19.38
C LEU A 148 -12.27 1.50 -20.14
N ASP A 149 -12.09 2.57 -20.92
CA ASP A 149 -13.16 3.17 -21.72
C ASP A 149 -13.70 2.19 -22.78
N ASP A 150 -15.02 1.98 -22.80
CA ASP A 150 -15.70 1.11 -23.77
C ASP A 150 -15.91 1.83 -25.13
N GLN A 151 -14.84 2.41 -25.68
CA GLN A 151 -14.82 3.11 -26.98
C GLN A 151 -15.80 4.29 -27.07
N GLN A 152 -16.07 4.96 -25.95
CA GLN A 152 -16.87 6.19 -25.93
C GLN A 152 -16.03 7.40 -26.35
N ALA A 153 -14.70 7.33 -26.13
CA ALA A 153 -13.77 8.36 -26.57
C ALA A 153 -13.60 8.38 -28.10
N LEU A 154 -13.49 9.59 -28.67
CA LEU A 154 -13.20 9.79 -30.10
C LEU A 154 -11.84 9.22 -30.54
N ALA A 155 -10.87 9.23 -29.63
CA ALA A 155 -9.55 8.65 -29.82
C ALA A 155 -9.35 7.57 -28.74
N PRO A 156 -9.14 6.29 -29.14
CA PRO A 156 -8.95 5.22 -28.18
C PRO A 156 -7.58 5.35 -27.49
N PHE A 157 -7.47 4.76 -26.30
CA PHE A 157 -6.19 4.64 -25.62
C PHE A 157 -5.23 3.75 -26.45
N PRO A 158 -3.91 4.03 -26.49
CA PRO A 158 -2.97 3.23 -27.26
C PRO A 158 -2.91 1.77 -26.76
N GLU A 159 -2.78 0.82 -27.68
CA GLU A 159 -2.72 -0.63 -27.37
C GLU A 159 -3.82 -1.12 -26.40
N GLN A 160 -5.02 -0.51 -26.46
CA GLN A 160 -6.13 -0.80 -25.53
C GLN A 160 -6.62 -2.27 -25.53
N GLN A 161 -6.30 -3.03 -26.58
CA GLN A 161 -6.64 -4.46 -26.67
C GLN A 161 -5.66 -5.37 -25.92
N GLY A 162 -4.45 -4.86 -25.59
CA GLY A 162 -3.46 -5.56 -24.78
C GLY A 162 -3.71 -5.42 -23.29
N THR A 163 -2.73 -5.84 -22.48
CA THR A 163 -2.75 -5.62 -21.03
C THR A 163 -2.59 -4.13 -20.71
N PHE A 164 -2.96 -3.72 -19.50
CA PHE A 164 -2.76 -2.33 -19.09
C PHE A 164 -1.29 -1.92 -19.07
N TRP A 165 -0.36 -2.85 -18.78
CA TRP A 165 1.08 -2.61 -18.88
C TRP A 165 1.51 -2.27 -20.30
N GLN A 166 1.08 -3.08 -21.29
CA GLN A 166 1.38 -2.85 -22.71
C GLN A 166 0.80 -1.52 -23.21
N ALA A 167 -0.44 -1.24 -22.83
CA ALA A 167 -1.10 0.01 -23.14
C ALA A 167 -0.36 1.22 -22.54
N PHE A 168 0.12 1.09 -21.30
CA PHE A 168 0.94 2.11 -20.64
C PHE A 168 2.30 2.30 -21.34
N GLN A 169 3.00 1.22 -21.71
CA GLN A 169 4.27 1.29 -22.46
C GLN A 169 4.11 2.08 -23.77
N GLU A 170 3.01 1.86 -24.50
CA GLU A 170 2.73 2.61 -25.73
C GLU A 170 2.37 4.07 -25.42
N ALA A 171 1.53 4.33 -24.41
CA ALA A 171 1.13 5.68 -24.01
C ALA A 171 2.33 6.55 -23.58
N MET A 172 3.31 5.97 -22.88
CA MET A 172 4.51 6.67 -22.39
C MET A 172 5.43 7.19 -23.51
N LYS A 173 5.22 6.79 -24.77
CA LYS A 173 5.91 7.38 -25.93
C LYS A 173 5.46 8.83 -26.17
N TYR A 174 4.24 9.17 -25.77
CA TYR A 174 3.62 10.47 -26.03
C TYR A 174 3.31 11.26 -24.76
N ASP A 175 3.00 10.57 -23.67
CA ASP A 175 2.68 11.20 -22.39
C ASP A 175 3.84 12.09 -21.91
N ARG A 176 3.50 13.25 -21.34
CA ARG A 176 4.44 14.19 -20.70
C ARG A 176 3.85 14.77 -19.41
N SER A 177 2.89 14.06 -18.83
CA SER A 177 2.06 14.59 -17.75
C SER A 177 2.89 14.83 -16.50
N MET A 178 3.82 13.92 -16.17
CA MET A 178 4.73 14.07 -15.04
C MET A 178 5.74 15.22 -15.23
N GLU A 179 6.30 15.41 -16.43
CA GLU A 179 7.12 16.59 -16.70
C GLU A 179 6.30 17.88 -16.62
N ALA A 180 5.03 17.87 -17.06
CA ALA A 180 4.14 19.02 -16.96
C ALA A 180 3.79 19.36 -15.50
N TYR A 181 3.73 18.37 -14.60
CA TYR A 181 3.61 18.59 -13.16
C TYR A 181 4.91 19.09 -12.51
N GLY A 182 6.05 19.01 -13.21
CA GLY A 182 7.36 19.53 -12.79
C GLY A 182 8.44 18.48 -12.55
N ALA A 183 8.15 17.19 -12.73
CA ALA A 183 9.15 16.12 -12.58
C ALA A 183 10.00 16.02 -13.86
N TYR A 184 10.88 16.99 -14.08
CA TYR A 184 11.70 17.06 -15.28
C TYR A 184 12.59 15.81 -15.43
N GLY A 185 12.67 15.28 -16.65
CA GLY A 185 13.46 14.07 -16.94
C GLY A 185 12.75 12.76 -16.61
N PHE A 186 11.51 12.79 -16.10
CA PHE A 186 10.75 11.61 -15.70
C PHE A 186 10.79 10.48 -16.73
N ARG A 187 10.48 10.76 -18.00
CA ARG A 187 10.50 9.73 -19.06
C ARG A 187 11.86 9.11 -19.31
N GLN A 188 12.93 9.90 -19.17
CA GLN A 188 14.29 9.39 -19.30
C GLN A 188 14.63 8.45 -18.14
N TYR A 189 14.17 8.76 -16.93
CA TYR A 189 14.40 7.88 -15.77
C TYR A 189 13.72 6.53 -15.91
N VAL A 190 12.50 6.49 -16.45
CA VAL A 190 11.71 5.26 -16.52
C VAL A 190 11.88 4.45 -17.80
N SER A 191 12.61 4.96 -18.81
CA SER A 191 12.63 4.38 -20.16
C SER A 191 13.09 2.91 -20.19
N GLU A 192 14.09 2.56 -19.40
CA GLU A 192 14.62 1.19 -19.30
C GLU A 192 13.57 0.20 -18.78
N LEU A 193 12.69 0.65 -17.86
CA LEU A 193 11.63 -0.20 -17.31
C LEU A 193 10.56 -0.51 -18.36
N LEU A 194 10.34 0.42 -19.29
CA LEU A 194 9.32 0.28 -20.33
C LEU A 194 9.72 -0.71 -21.43
N GLU A 195 10.94 -1.25 -21.40
CA GLU A 195 11.40 -2.33 -22.29
C GLU A 195 11.17 -3.73 -21.68
N GLN A 196 10.74 -3.80 -20.42
CA GLN A 196 10.61 -5.03 -19.64
C GLN A 196 9.15 -5.48 -19.53
N GLU A 197 8.95 -6.73 -19.13
CA GLU A 197 7.64 -7.23 -18.71
C GLU A 197 7.26 -6.66 -17.33
N ALA A 198 5.97 -6.64 -17.02
CA ALA A 198 5.43 -5.99 -15.81
C ALA A 198 6.11 -6.47 -14.51
N GLU A 199 6.30 -7.79 -14.36
CA GLU A 199 6.94 -8.37 -13.17
C GLU A 199 8.43 -7.98 -13.07
N GLU A 200 9.14 -8.03 -14.19
CA GLU A 200 10.56 -7.67 -14.27
C GLU A 200 10.78 -6.19 -13.96
N ALA A 201 9.90 -5.31 -14.45
CA ALA A 201 9.93 -3.88 -14.13
C ALA A 201 9.77 -3.64 -12.62
N ILE A 202 8.83 -4.32 -11.96
CA ILE A 202 8.63 -4.22 -10.51
C ILE A 202 9.90 -4.66 -9.78
N GLN A 203 10.46 -5.82 -10.10
CA GLN A 203 11.67 -6.34 -9.45
C GLN A 203 12.88 -5.42 -9.67
N THR A 204 13.04 -4.90 -10.88
CA THR A 204 14.09 -3.92 -11.22
C THR A 204 13.96 -2.67 -10.37
N VAL A 205 12.74 -2.13 -10.21
CA VAL A 205 12.52 -0.95 -9.36
C VAL A 205 12.85 -1.22 -7.91
N LEU A 206 12.36 -2.33 -7.33
CA LEU A 206 12.63 -2.68 -5.93
C LEU A 206 14.13 -2.76 -5.66
N SER A 207 14.88 -3.35 -6.58
CA SER A 207 16.34 -3.42 -6.54
C SER A 207 17.00 -2.04 -6.64
N LYS A 208 16.62 -1.23 -7.64
CA LYS A 208 17.21 0.10 -7.87
C LYS A 208 16.90 1.11 -6.76
N MET A 209 15.75 0.98 -6.10
CA MET A 209 15.37 1.79 -4.93
C MET A 209 16.04 1.30 -3.63
N GLY A 210 16.77 0.18 -3.69
CA GLY A 210 17.52 -0.37 -2.55
C GLY A 210 16.63 -0.88 -1.43
N LEU A 211 15.50 -1.51 -1.76
CA LEU A 211 14.64 -2.22 -0.81
C LEU A 211 15.14 -3.66 -0.64
N VAL A 212 15.86 -3.91 0.46
CA VAL A 212 16.70 -5.12 0.59
C VAL A 212 15.94 -6.31 1.18
N SER A 213 14.95 -6.08 2.04
CA SER A 213 14.22 -7.16 2.71
C SER A 213 12.90 -7.51 2.00
N ALA A 214 12.54 -8.79 2.03
CA ALA A 214 11.27 -9.29 1.51
C ALA A 214 10.06 -8.56 2.14
N GLU A 215 10.15 -8.26 3.44
CA GLU A 215 9.11 -7.56 4.18
C GLU A 215 8.96 -6.10 3.73
N ALA A 216 10.07 -5.38 3.53
CA ALA A 216 10.04 -4.03 3.00
C ALA A 216 9.45 -3.97 1.60
N GLN A 217 9.86 -4.89 0.73
CA GLN A 217 9.31 -5.02 -0.62
C GLN A 217 7.80 -5.28 -0.56
N LYS A 218 7.35 -6.23 0.28
CA LYS A 218 5.93 -6.57 0.44
C LYS A 218 5.12 -5.35 0.88
N LEU A 219 5.50 -4.73 1.99
CA LEU A 219 4.81 -3.56 2.54
C LEU A 219 4.78 -2.40 1.55
N TYR A 220 5.86 -2.19 0.81
CA TYR A 220 5.93 -1.13 -0.20
C TYR A 220 4.97 -1.38 -1.37
N LEU A 221 4.99 -2.57 -1.97
CA LEU A 221 4.06 -2.90 -3.05
C LEU A 221 2.59 -2.81 -2.60
N GLN A 222 2.30 -3.26 -1.38
CA GLN A 222 0.97 -3.13 -0.79
C GLN A 222 0.58 -1.66 -0.57
N ARG A 223 1.54 -0.79 -0.18
CA ARG A 223 1.29 0.67 -0.05
C ARG A 223 0.96 1.31 -1.39
N LEU A 224 1.66 0.92 -2.44
CA LEU A 224 1.38 1.38 -3.80
C LEU A 224 -0.05 1.01 -4.22
N LEU A 225 -0.47 -0.24 -4.00
CA LEU A 225 -1.86 -0.66 -4.27
C LEU A 225 -2.88 0.10 -3.41
N ALA A 226 -2.59 0.31 -2.12
CA ALA A 226 -3.46 1.07 -1.23
C ALA A 226 -3.64 2.52 -1.68
N SER A 227 -2.67 3.11 -2.39
CA SER A 227 -2.78 4.48 -2.94
C SER A 227 -3.76 4.60 -4.11
N VAL A 228 -4.07 3.48 -4.77
CA VAL A 228 -4.97 3.42 -5.94
C VAL A 228 -6.01 2.32 -5.78
N LEU A 229 -6.43 2.04 -4.53
CA LEU A 229 -7.23 0.86 -4.19
C LEU A 229 -8.52 0.75 -5.01
N GLY A 230 -9.21 1.88 -5.27
CA GLY A 230 -10.42 1.88 -6.11
C GLY A 230 -10.17 1.30 -7.50
N TRP A 231 -9.09 1.71 -8.17
CA TRP A 231 -8.70 1.13 -9.46
C TRP A 231 -8.24 -0.32 -9.31
N ALA A 232 -7.48 -0.64 -8.26
CA ALA A 232 -7.04 -2.01 -8.01
C ALA A 232 -8.21 -2.99 -7.88
N THR A 233 -9.29 -2.60 -7.18
CA THR A 233 -10.49 -3.44 -7.03
C THR A 233 -11.22 -3.67 -8.36
N GLN A 234 -11.20 -2.71 -9.28
CA GLN A 234 -11.77 -2.85 -10.63
C GLN A 234 -10.92 -3.79 -11.51
N PHE A 235 -9.60 -3.67 -11.45
CA PHE A 235 -8.68 -4.59 -12.15
C PHE A 235 -8.82 -6.01 -11.61
N ARG A 236 -8.91 -6.17 -10.29
CA ARG A 236 -9.18 -7.46 -9.65
C ARG A 236 -10.50 -8.06 -10.10
N TYR A 237 -11.53 -7.23 -10.28
CA TYR A 237 -12.81 -7.69 -10.81
C TYR A 237 -12.65 -8.27 -12.23
N LEU A 238 -11.98 -7.58 -13.15
CA LEU A 238 -11.74 -8.08 -14.51
C LEU A 238 -10.91 -9.37 -14.54
N GLU A 239 -9.86 -9.43 -13.74
CA GLU A 239 -9.05 -10.64 -13.56
C GLU A 239 -9.91 -11.81 -13.06
N TRP A 240 -10.77 -11.56 -12.07
CA TRP A 240 -11.68 -12.56 -11.52
C TRP A 240 -12.68 -13.06 -12.57
N GLN A 241 -13.30 -12.15 -13.35
CA GLN A 241 -14.22 -12.54 -14.43
C GLN A 241 -13.52 -13.41 -15.48
N THR A 242 -12.28 -13.03 -15.85
CA THR A 242 -11.45 -13.82 -16.79
C THR A 242 -11.16 -15.21 -16.23
N GLY A 243 -10.81 -15.31 -14.94
CA GLY A 243 -10.57 -16.59 -14.26
C GLY A 243 -11.80 -17.50 -14.18
N LEU A 244 -13.01 -16.93 -14.20
CA LEU A 244 -14.27 -17.67 -14.32
C LEU A 244 -14.59 -18.12 -15.76
N GLY A 245 -13.74 -17.78 -16.74
CA GLY A 245 -13.94 -18.09 -18.15
C GLY A 245 -14.95 -17.17 -18.85
N TYR A 246 -15.34 -16.05 -18.23
CA TYR A 246 -16.18 -15.06 -18.89
C TYR A 246 -15.39 -14.25 -19.89
N SER A 247 -16.06 -13.86 -20.99
CA SER A 247 -15.52 -12.88 -21.91
C SER A 247 -15.56 -11.50 -21.25
N VAL A 248 -14.39 -10.93 -21.00
CA VAL A 248 -14.23 -9.59 -20.46
C VAL A 248 -13.86 -8.61 -21.57
N SER A 249 -14.16 -7.33 -21.36
CA SER A 249 -13.78 -6.27 -22.30
C SER A 249 -12.27 -6.07 -22.41
N ARG A 250 -11.51 -6.39 -21.35
CA ARG A 250 -10.06 -6.17 -21.28
C ARG A 250 -9.36 -7.32 -20.56
N GLN A 251 -8.25 -7.80 -21.11
CA GLN A 251 -7.40 -8.81 -20.49
C GLN A 251 -6.29 -8.11 -19.69
N THR A 252 -6.53 -7.87 -18.40
CA THR A 252 -5.57 -7.22 -17.50
C THR A 252 -5.68 -7.78 -16.09
N SER A 253 -4.66 -7.50 -15.28
CA SER A 253 -4.48 -8.00 -13.93
C SER A 253 -4.13 -6.87 -12.95
N VAL A 254 -4.23 -7.15 -11.65
CA VAL A 254 -3.77 -6.21 -10.62
C VAL A 254 -2.24 -5.99 -10.71
N LEU A 255 -1.50 -6.98 -11.22
CA LEU A 255 -0.06 -6.88 -11.44
C LEU A 255 0.27 -5.78 -12.47
N ASP A 256 -0.50 -5.67 -13.56
CA ASP A 256 -0.30 -4.61 -14.56
C ASP A 256 -0.45 -3.22 -13.93
N LEU A 257 -1.49 -3.02 -13.12
CA LEU A 257 -1.72 -1.75 -12.42
C LEU A 257 -0.58 -1.44 -11.43
N LEU A 258 -0.10 -2.46 -10.71
CA LEU A 258 1.03 -2.31 -9.79
C LEU A 258 2.31 -1.91 -10.52
N ALA A 259 2.59 -2.54 -11.67
CA ALA A 259 3.74 -2.21 -12.50
C ALA A 259 3.69 -0.75 -12.99
N VAL A 260 2.53 -0.29 -13.47
CA VAL A 260 2.33 1.12 -13.83
C VAL A 260 2.52 2.03 -12.61
N ARG A 261 1.91 1.69 -11.46
CA ARG A 261 2.01 2.52 -10.25
C ARG A 261 3.45 2.65 -9.75
N ILE A 262 4.24 1.57 -9.76
CA ILE A 262 5.61 1.61 -9.25
C ILE A 262 6.54 2.42 -10.17
N VAL A 263 6.28 2.47 -11.48
CA VAL A 263 7.03 3.32 -12.43
C VAL A 263 6.96 4.80 -12.05
N TYR A 264 5.79 5.30 -11.62
CA TYR A 264 5.66 6.67 -11.12
C TYR A 264 6.55 6.95 -9.91
N ASP A 265 6.56 6.04 -8.94
CA ASP A 265 7.39 6.20 -7.75
C ASP A 265 8.88 6.11 -8.09
N TYR A 266 9.28 5.24 -9.02
CA TYR A 266 10.66 5.15 -9.48
C TYR A 266 11.13 6.42 -10.20
N GLY A 267 10.32 6.95 -11.12
CA GLY A 267 10.66 8.20 -11.81
C GLY A 267 10.79 9.36 -10.82
N LEU A 268 9.92 9.43 -9.81
CA LEU A 268 10.02 10.40 -8.71
C LEU A 268 11.23 10.13 -7.79
N PHE A 269 11.58 8.88 -7.54
CA PHE A 269 12.78 8.49 -6.79
C PHE A 269 14.03 9.03 -7.48
N CYS A 270 14.19 8.78 -8.78
CA CYS A 270 15.31 9.29 -9.58
C CYS A 270 15.33 10.83 -9.63
N PHE A 271 14.18 11.44 -9.91
CA PHE A 271 14.04 12.90 -9.91
C PHE A 271 14.44 13.52 -8.56
N SER A 272 14.15 12.84 -7.45
CA SER A 272 14.37 13.39 -6.10
C SER A 272 15.83 13.34 -5.63
N GLN A 273 16.70 12.54 -6.26
CA GLN A 273 18.09 12.35 -5.79
C GLN A 273 18.93 13.63 -5.84
N ASP A 274 18.73 14.45 -6.87
CA ASP A 274 19.51 15.68 -7.12
C ASP A 274 18.74 16.96 -6.79
N THR A 275 17.72 16.86 -5.93
CA THR A 275 16.86 17.99 -5.54
C THR A 275 16.85 18.17 -4.02
N ASP A 276 16.16 19.21 -3.55
CA ASP A 276 15.95 19.46 -2.12
C ASP A 276 15.18 18.32 -1.40
N PHE A 277 14.65 17.34 -2.15
CA PHE A 277 13.96 16.16 -1.61
C PHE A 277 14.89 15.02 -1.17
N ALA A 278 16.19 15.07 -1.49
CA ALA A 278 17.15 14.00 -1.19
C ALA A 278 17.19 13.56 0.31
N PRO A 279 17.07 14.48 1.30
CA PRO A 279 17.00 14.08 2.72
C PRO A 279 15.74 13.27 3.04
N ALA A 280 14.58 13.67 2.50
CA ALA A 280 13.32 12.95 2.70
C ALA A 280 13.36 11.56 2.06
N LEU A 281 14.02 11.43 0.91
CA LEU A 281 14.25 10.16 0.22
C LEU A 281 15.20 9.23 0.99
N SER A 282 16.27 9.78 1.57
CA SER A 282 17.19 8.99 2.39
C SER A 282 16.49 8.48 3.65
N PHE A 283 15.70 9.33 4.32
CA PHE A 283 14.87 8.93 5.46
C PHE A 283 13.85 7.84 5.10
N TRP A 284 13.21 7.96 3.94
CA TRP A 284 12.31 6.95 3.39
C TRP A 284 13.02 5.59 3.27
N GLN A 285 14.17 5.56 2.62
CA GLN A 285 14.92 4.34 2.36
C GLN A 285 15.42 3.69 3.64
N THR A 286 15.92 4.48 4.59
CA THR A 286 16.29 4.00 5.93
C THR A 286 15.08 3.40 6.65
N THR A 287 13.93 4.07 6.64
CA THR A 287 12.71 3.58 7.30
C THR A 287 12.27 2.22 6.79
N TYR A 288 12.33 1.99 5.48
CA TYR A 288 11.99 0.68 4.91
C TYR A 288 13.05 -0.38 5.18
N ASN A 289 14.34 -0.04 5.17
CA ASN A 289 15.40 -1.02 5.42
C ASN A 289 15.58 -1.38 6.90
N GLU A 290 15.05 -0.56 7.81
CA GLU A 290 14.99 -0.87 9.25
C GLU A 290 13.80 -1.76 9.64
N LEU A 291 12.87 -2.05 8.71
CA LEU A 291 11.77 -2.99 8.93
C LEU A 291 12.30 -4.35 9.44
N GLY A 292 11.80 -4.79 10.59
CA GLY A 292 12.20 -6.04 11.25
C GLY A 292 13.47 -5.95 12.11
N THR A 293 14.22 -4.85 12.09
CA THR A 293 15.46 -4.69 12.88
C THR A 293 15.18 -4.03 14.23
N ARG A 294 14.72 -4.83 15.20
CA ARG A 294 14.53 -4.50 16.63
C ARG A 294 13.51 -3.37 16.91
N THR A 295 12.57 -3.67 17.82
CA THR A 295 11.62 -2.72 18.42
C THR A 295 10.64 -2.06 17.44
N ASP A 296 9.86 -2.88 16.72
CA ASP A 296 8.60 -2.38 16.17
C ASP A 296 7.57 -2.30 17.31
N HIS A 297 7.76 -1.32 18.20
CA HIS A 297 6.83 -1.00 19.29
C HIS A 297 5.44 -0.59 18.76
N SER A 298 5.25 -0.48 17.44
CA SER A 298 3.97 -0.25 16.78
C SER A 298 2.94 -1.36 17.02
N VAL A 299 3.37 -2.59 17.34
CA VAL A 299 2.48 -3.70 17.73
C VAL A 299 1.64 -3.35 18.96
N HIS A 300 2.17 -2.53 19.88
CA HIS A 300 1.44 -2.11 21.08
C HIS A 300 0.24 -1.22 20.77
N GLY A 301 0.38 -0.31 19.80
CA GLY A 301 -0.70 0.61 19.43
C GLY A 301 -1.97 -0.15 19.04
N TYR A 302 -1.82 -1.13 18.14
CA TYR A 302 -2.95 -1.92 17.66
C TYR A 302 -3.62 -2.75 18.75
N ARG A 303 -2.85 -3.28 19.71
CA ARG A 303 -3.41 -4.02 20.86
C ARG A 303 -4.35 -3.17 21.68
N LEU A 304 -4.00 -1.91 21.94
CA LEU A 304 -4.87 -0.99 22.70
C LEU A 304 -6.19 -0.77 21.96
N HIS A 305 -6.14 -0.41 20.68
CA HIS A 305 -7.37 -0.22 19.90
C HIS A 305 -8.21 -1.50 19.84
N TYR A 306 -7.57 -2.67 19.72
CA TYR A 306 -8.29 -3.94 19.63
C TYR A 306 -8.96 -4.32 20.96
N VAL A 307 -8.28 -4.14 22.10
CA VAL A 307 -8.90 -4.37 23.42
C VAL A 307 -10.14 -3.49 23.59
N TRP A 308 -10.04 -2.20 23.21
CA TRP A 308 -11.20 -1.30 23.24
C TRP A 308 -12.33 -1.74 22.31
N GLN A 309 -12.00 -2.16 21.09
CA GLN A 309 -12.98 -2.65 20.12
C GLN A 309 -13.72 -3.88 20.66
N CYS A 310 -13.01 -4.88 21.19
CA CYS A 310 -13.62 -6.07 21.77
C CYS A 310 -14.44 -5.77 23.03
N ALA A 311 -14.03 -4.80 23.84
CA ALA A 311 -14.76 -4.43 25.06
C ALA A 311 -16.07 -3.67 24.77
N GLN A 312 -16.24 -3.14 23.56
CA GLN A 312 -17.44 -2.44 23.10
C GLN A 312 -18.47 -3.38 22.42
N GLU A 313 -18.01 -4.49 21.85
CA GLU A 313 -18.85 -5.53 21.22
C GLU A 313 -19.63 -6.35 22.26
#